data_AF-A0A3M1XE33-F1
#
_entry.id   AF-A0A3M1XE33-F1
#
_cell.length_a   1.000
_cell.length_b   1.000
_cell.length_c   1.000
_cell.angle_alpha   90.00
_cell.angle_beta   90.00
_cell.angle_gamma   90.00
#
_symmetry.space_group_name_H-M   'P 1'
#
loop_
_entity.id
_entity.type
_entity.pdbx_description
1 polymer ?
#
loop_
_entity_poly.entity_id
_entity_poly.type
_entity_poly.pdbx_seq_one_letter_code
_entity_poly.pdbx_strand_id
1 'polypeptide(L)' 'MCQIKTELLHGDCFEVLQSFADDSFDLIITSPPYADSRAKTYGGIHPDAYVDWFLPRAEQFMRVLKPSGTFILRTYL' A
#
# COMPACT_ATOMS: atom_id res chain seq x y z
N MET A 1 8.64 8.31 28.41
CA MET A 1 8.56 8.99 27.09
C MET A 1 8.39 7.92 26.03
N CYS A 2 7.43 8.07 25.12
CA CYS A 2 7.31 7.17 23.98
C CYS A 2 8.45 7.51 23.00
N GLN A 3 9.28 6.53 22.64
CA GLN A 3 10.32 6.75 21.64
C GLN A 3 9.69 6.71 20.25
N ILE A 4 10.01 7.71 19.42
CA ILE A 4 9.63 7.71 18.00
C ILE A 4 10.63 6.84 17.26
N LYS A 5 10.13 5.84 16.53
CA LYS A 5 10.92 4.95 15.67
C LYS A 5 10.55 5.20 14.21
N THR A 6 11.55 5.25 13.34
CA THR A 6 11.37 5.34 11.88
C THR A 6 12.07 4.14 11.24
N GLU A 7 11.33 3.38 10.43
CA GLU A 7 11.83 2.20 9.73
C GLU A 7 11.63 2.36 8.23
N LEU A 8 12.64 1.97 7.45
CA LEU A 8 12.59 1.94 5.98
C LEU A 8 12.79 0.51 5.54
N LEU A 9 11.76 -0.07 4.91
CA LEU A 9 11.77 -1.43 4.40
C LEU A 9 11.78 -1.39 2.87
N HIS A 10 12.66 -2.17 2.25
CA HIS A 10 12.79 -2.26 0.80
C HIS A 10 12.25 -3.60 0.30
N GLY A 11 11.29 -3.56 -0.63
CA GLY A 11 10.67 -4.75 -1.23
C GLY A 11 9.33 -4.42 -1.88
N ASP A 12 8.65 -5.44 -2.42
CA ASP A 12 7.26 -5.31 -2.84
C ASP A 12 6.38 -5.10 -1.60
N CYS A 13 5.54 -4.07 -1.61
CA CYS A 13 4.71 -3.76 -0.45
C CYS A 13 3.75 -4.89 -0.08
N PHE A 14 3.28 -5.68 -1.05
CA PHE A 14 2.45 -6.85 -0.81
C PHE A 14 3.17 -7.88 0.07
N GLU A 15 4.43 -8.19 -0.25
CA GLU A 15 5.24 -9.16 0.48
C GLU A 15 5.66 -8.61 1.85
N VAL A 16 6.09 -7.34 1.89
CA VAL A 16 6.49 -6.67 3.14
C VAL A 16 5.33 -6.65 4.14
N LEU A 17 4.11 -6.34 3.69
CA LEU A 17 2.94 -6.29 4.57
C LEU A 17 2.58 -7.64 5.20
N GLN A 18 2.84 -8.76 4.51
CA GLN A 18 2.61 -10.10 5.06
C GLN A 18 3.44 -10.40 6.31
N SER A 19 4.57 -9.70 6.51
CA SER A 19 5.41 -9.87 7.71
C SER A 19 4.85 -9.19 8.96
N PHE A 20 3.86 -8.29 8.80
CA PHE A 20 3.21 -7.61 9.90
C PHE A 20 1.98 -8.37 10.39
N ALA A 21 1.74 -8.31 11.70
CA ALA A 21 0.52 -8.85 12.30
C ALA A 21 -0.71 -8.02 11.89
N ASP A 22 -1.88 -8.61 12.07
CA ASP A 22 -3.16 -7.93 11.89
C ASP A 22 -3.27 -6.74 12.87
N ASP A 23 -4.07 -5.73 12.53
CA ASP A 23 -4.35 -4.58 13.42
C ASP A 23 -3.09 -3.85 13.96
N SER A 24 -2.03 -3.77 13.14
CA SER A 24 -0.74 -3.18 13.53
C SER A 24 -0.67 -1.65 13.37
N PHE A 25 -1.37 -1.08 12.38
CA PHE A 25 -1.22 0.33 12.00
C PHE A 25 -2.49 1.14 12.25
N ASP A 26 -2.30 2.38 12.71
CA ASP A 26 -3.39 3.35 12.91
C ASP A 26 -3.71 4.17 11.66
N LEU A 27 -2.71 4.36 10.78
CA LEU A 27 -2.83 5.20 9.59
C LEU A 27 -1.97 4.64 8.46
N ILE A 28 -2.58 4.48 7.30
CA ILE A 28 -1.90 4.14 6.05
C ILE A 28 -2.14 5.30 5.07
N ILE A 29 -1.07 5.85 4.52
CA ILE A 29 -1.11 6.84 3.44
C ILE A 29 -0.36 6.26 2.25
N THR A 30 -1.02 6.16 1.10
CA THR A 30 -0.40 5.59 -0.10
C THR A 30 -0.81 6.30 -1.39
N SER A 31 0.11 6.29 -2.35
CA SER A 31 -0.07 6.77 -3.72
C SER A 31 0.49 5.70 -4.68
N PRO A 32 -0.25 4.61 -4.96
CA PRO A 32 0.22 3.53 -5.80
C PRO A 32 0.56 4.01 -7.22
N PRO A 33 1.40 3.27 -7.98
CA PRO A 33 1.66 3.56 -9.38
C PRO A 33 0.34 3.60 -10.16
N TYR A 34 0.13 4.64 -10.96
CA TYR A 34 -1.12 4.81 -11.69
C TYR A 34 -1.25 3.83 -12.85
N ALA A 35 -2.50 3.47 -13.14
CA ALA A 35 -2.95 2.57 -14.21
C ALA A 35 -2.41 2.92 -15.61
N ASP A 36 -1.99 4.15 -15.89
CA ASP A 36 -1.58 4.51 -17.26
C ASP A 36 -0.37 5.46 -17.32
N SER A 37 -0.09 6.22 -16.26
CA SER A 37 0.63 7.49 -16.47
C SER A 37 2.16 7.40 -16.51
N ARG A 38 2.81 6.22 -16.43
CA ARG A 38 4.28 6.10 -16.48
C ARG A 38 4.83 4.76 -17.03
N ALA A 39 4.30 4.27 -18.15
CA ALA A 39 4.86 3.08 -18.83
C ALA A 39 6.39 3.17 -19.06
N LYS A 40 6.92 4.39 -19.29
CA LYS A 40 8.37 4.62 -19.54
C LYS A 40 9.23 4.81 -18.28
N THR A 41 8.66 4.97 -17.08
CA THR A 41 9.44 5.32 -15.87
C THR A 41 9.31 4.32 -14.73
N TYR A 42 8.20 3.56 -14.65
CA TYR A 42 7.93 2.64 -13.52
C TYR A 42 7.48 1.23 -13.95
N GLY A 43 7.48 0.92 -15.25
CA GLY A 43 6.88 -0.34 -15.73
C GLY A 43 5.38 -0.41 -15.45
N GLY A 44 4.68 0.73 -15.65
CA GLY A 44 3.29 0.95 -15.26
C GLY A 44 2.35 -0.21 -15.60
N ILE A 45 1.44 -0.48 -14.67
CA ILE A 45 0.49 -1.57 -14.75
C ILE A 45 -0.64 -1.12 -15.65
N HIS A 46 -0.86 -1.85 -16.75
CA HIS A 46 -1.93 -1.53 -17.69
C HIS A 46 -3.27 -1.34 -16.95
N PRO A 47 -4.13 -0.38 -17.36
CA PRO A 47 -5.36 -0.10 -16.62
C PRO A 47 -6.23 -1.33 -16.39
N ASP A 48 -6.32 -2.19 -17.41
CA ASP A 48 -7.08 -3.44 -17.35
C ASP A 48 -6.55 -4.44 -16.32
N ALA A 49 -5.27 -4.36 -15.96
CA ALA A 49 -4.62 -5.22 -14.95
C ALA A 49 -4.50 -4.55 -13.57
N TYR A 50 -4.82 -3.26 -13.46
CA TYR A 50 -4.58 -2.49 -12.25
C TYR A 50 -5.42 -2.98 -11.08
N VAL A 51 -6.70 -3.28 -11.32
CA VAL A 51 -7.62 -3.79 -10.29
C VAL A 51 -7.11 -5.12 -9.75
N ASP A 52 -6.79 -6.07 -10.62
CA ASP A 52 -6.28 -7.39 -10.24
C ASP A 52 -4.95 -7.31 -9.49
N TRP A 53 -4.10 -6.34 -9.83
CA TRP A 53 -2.87 -6.09 -9.09
C TRP A 53 -3.08 -5.40 -7.73
N PHE A 54 -4.05 -4.49 -7.65
CA PHE A 54 -4.26 -3.65 -6.46
C PHE A 54 -5.08 -4.36 -5.38
N LEU A 55 -6.10 -5.13 -5.74
CA LEU A 55 -6.96 -5.84 -4.79
C LEU A 55 -6.20 -6.69 -3.75
N PRO A 56 -5.24 -7.56 -4.11
CA PRO A 56 -4.49 -8.33 -3.12
C PRO A 56 -3.66 -7.43 -2.18
N ARG A 57 -3.22 -6.25 -2.63
CA ARG A 57 -2.55 -5.25 -1.78
C ARG A 57 -3.53 -4.55 -0.85
N ALA A 58 -4.72 -4.21 -1.36
CA ALA A 58 -5.79 -3.62 -0.57
C ALA A 58 -6.25 -4.55 0.56
N GLU A 59 -6.33 -5.86 0.32
CA GLU A 59 -6.59 -6.86 1.36
C GLU A 59 -5.53 -6.82 2.46
N GLN A 60 -4.24 -6.72 2.10
CA GLN A 60 -3.18 -6.57 3.09
C GLN A 60 -3.27 -5.25 3.85
N PHE A 61 -3.58 -4.13 3.18
CA PHE A 61 -3.79 -2.85 3.87
C PHE A 61 -4.92 -2.95 4.90
N MET A 62 -6.03 -3.57 4.52
CA MET A 62 -7.17 -3.77 5.42
C MET A 62 -6.81 -4.67 6.61
N ARG A 63 -6.08 -5.76 6.37
CA ARG A 63 -5.66 -6.71 7.42
C ARG A 63 -4.77 -6.06 8.48
N VAL A 64 -3.78 -5.27 8.05
CA VAL A 64 -2.81 -4.66 8.98
C VAL A 64 -3.33 -3.37 9.62
N LEU A 65 -4.42 -2.80 9.11
CA LEU A 65 -5.03 -1.60 9.66
C LEU A 65 -5.95 -1.98 10.82
N LYS A 66 -5.81 -1.30 11.96
CA LYS A 66 -6.71 -1.49 13.10
C LYS A 66 -8.17 -1.22 12.73
N PRO A 67 -9.16 -1.73 13.47
CA PRO A 67 -10.57 -1.43 13.22
C PRO A 67 -10.90 0.07 13.34
N SER A 68 -10.12 0.83 14.12
CA SER A 68 -10.21 2.29 14.27
C SER A 68 -9.25 3.07 13.35
N GLY A 69 -8.47 2.36 12.52
CA GLY A 69 -7.46 2.96 11.68
C GLY A 69 -8.05 3.68 10.47
N THR A 70 -7.23 4.53 9.84
CA THR A 70 -7.62 5.28 8.65
C THR A 70 -6.74 4.91 7.45
N PHE A 71 -7.37 4.70 6.30
CA PHE A 71 -6.69 4.48 5.02
C PHE A 71 -6.89 5.67 4.09
N ILE A 72 -5.80 6.26 3.62
CA ILE A 72 -5.80 7.36 2.66
C ILE A 72 -5.14 6.88 1.37
N LEU A 73 -5.95 6.83 0.31
CA LEU A 73 -5.52 6.48 -1.04
C LEU A 73 -5.53 7.72 -1.92
N ARG A 74 -4.38 8.05 -2.52
CA ARG A 74 -4.27 9.09 -3.54
C ARG A 74 -4.16 8.46 -4.93
N THR A 75 -5.26 8.49 -5.69
CA THR A 75 -5.25 8.24 -7.14
C THR A 75 -5.37 9.56 -7.93
N TYR A 76 -4.74 9.67 -9.10
CA TYR A 76 -5.15 10.64 -10.12
C TYR A 76 -5.99 9.86 -11.14
N LEU A 77 -7.22 10.30 -11.38
CA LEU A 77 -7.96 9.96 -12.59
C LEU A 77 -7.45 10.82 -13.75
#